data_AF-A0A662V076-F1
#
_entry.id   AF-A0A662V076-F1
#
_cell.length_a   1.000
_cell.length_b   1.000
_cell.length_c   1.000
_cell.angle_alpha   90.00
_cell.angle_beta   90.00
_cell.angle_gamma   90.00
#
_symmetry.space_group_name_H-M   'P 1'
#
loop_
_entity.id
_entity.type
_entity.pdbx_description
1 polymer ?
#
loop_
_entity_poly.entity_id
_entity_poly.type
_entity_poly.pdbx_seq_one_letter_code
_entity_poly.pdbx_strand_id
1 'polypeptide(L)'
;MGDRAVIYFCKIHEAYQPIPRHHLASVAACYVLREIDLSDLHNILSNEELSILIREGELIITDPEKIQRITCISPSEEVYLRLKIK
;
A
#
# COMPACT_ATOMS: atom_id res chain seq x y z
N MET A 1 -14.37 -17.97 -6.21
CA MET A 1 -13.99 -16.57 -6.52
C MET A 1 -13.15 -16.13 -5.34
N GLY A 2 -11.85 -15.92 -5.54
CA GLY A 2 -10.94 -15.54 -4.46
C GLY A 2 -10.98 -14.03 -4.29
N ASP A 3 -11.20 -13.58 -3.06
CA ASP A 3 -11.10 -12.17 -2.73
C ASP A 3 -9.65 -11.74 -2.87
N ARG A 4 -9.40 -10.73 -3.73
CA ARG A 4 -8.07 -10.21 -4.03
C ARG A 4 -7.95 -8.79 -3.51
N ALA A 5 -6.75 -8.45 -3.06
CA ALA A 5 -6.39 -7.10 -2.69
C ALA A 5 -5.34 -6.55 -3.65
N VAL A 6 -5.51 -5.30 -4.05
CA VAL A 6 -4.49 -4.53 -4.77
C VAL A 6 -3.61 -3.84 -3.73
N ILE A 7 -2.30 -4.10 -3.79
CA ILE A 7 -1.31 -3.41 -2.97
C ILE A 7 -0.79 -2.21 -3.75
N TYR A 8 -0.92 -1.04 -3.16
CA TYR A 8 -0.34 0.21 -3.62
C TYR A 8 0.87 0.53 -2.75
N PHE A 9 2.02 0.81 -3.36
CA PHE A 9 3.21 1.29 -2.67
C PHE A 9 3.27 2.80 -2.77
N CYS A 10 3.37 3.47 -1.62
CA CYS A 10 3.27 4.91 -1.53
C CYS A 10 4.48 5.58 -0.87
N LYS A 11 4.85 6.77 -1.33
CA LYS A 11 5.92 7.63 -0.76
C LYS A 11 5.32 8.90 -0.15
N ILE A 12 5.81 9.30 1.02
CA ILE A 12 5.35 10.45 1.81
C ILE A 12 5.89 11.77 1.24
N HIS A 13 7.16 11.79 0.79
CA HIS A 13 7.80 13.00 0.24
C HIS A 13 7.75 13.07 -1.28
N GLU A 14 6.64 13.58 -1.80
CA GLU A 14 6.55 14.08 -3.17
C GLU A 14 5.67 15.35 -3.27
N ALA A 15 5.66 16.16 -2.19
CA ALA A 15 4.90 17.40 -2.07
C ALA A 15 5.75 18.70 -2.10
N TYR A 16 7.08 18.59 -2.26
CA TYR A 16 8.03 19.73 -2.15
C TYR A 16 8.90 19.95 -3.41
N GLN A 17 8.33 19.83 -4.61
CA GLN A 17 8.99 20.33 -5.83
C GLN A 17 8.15 21.45 -6.49
N PRO A 18 8.73 22.63 -6.78
CA PRO A 18 8.05 23.72 -7.46
C PRO A 18 8.02 23.47 -8.98
N ILE A 19 7.32 22.44 -9.43
CA ILE A 19 7.11 22.17 -10.86
C ILE A 19 5.65 22.55 -11.21
N PRO A 20 5.39 23.27 -12.32
CA PRO A 20 4.09 23.84 -12.63
C PRO A 20 2.95 22.81 -12.68
N ARG A 21 1.84 23.17 -12.00
CA ARG A 21 0.64 22.35 -11.70
C ARG A 21 -0.10 21.77 -12.91
N HIS A 22 0.35 22.05 -14.12
CA HIS A 22 -0.35 21.69 -15.37
C HIS A 22 0.25 20.44 -16.07
N HIS A 23 1.42 19.97 -15.64
CA HIS A 23 2.04 18.72 -16.12
C HIS A 23 2.08 17.61 -15.05
N LEU A 24 1.70 17.92 -13.83
CA LEU A 24 1.59 16.98 -12.73
C LEU A 24 0.13 16.56 -12.64
N ALA A 25 -0.31 15.64 -13.49
CA ALA A 25 -1.46 14.82 -13.13
C ALA A 25 -1.04 14.07 -11.86
N SER A 26 -1.34 14.67 -10.70
CA SER A 26 -1.04 14.20 -9.35
C SER A 26 0.17 13.30 -9.29
N VAL A 27 1.37 13.88 -9.07
CA VAL A 27 2.56 13.18 -8.57
C VAL A 27 2.10 11.94 -7.80
N ALA A 28 2.20 10.78 -8.44
CA ALA A 28 1.49 9.60 -7.98
C ALA A 28 2.31 9.06 -6.82
N ALA A 29 2.06 9.65 -5.65
CA ALA A 29 2.59 9.26 -4.37
C ALA A 29 2.29 7.79 -4.05
N CYS A 30 1.55 7.07 -4.90
CA CYS A 30 1.25 5.65 -4.85
C CYS A 30 1.29 5.01 -6.25
N TYR A 31 1.97 3.88 -6.42
CA TYR A 31 1.87 3.02 -7.62
C TYR A 31 1.36 1.63 -7.26
N VAL A 32 0.69 0.96 -8.20
CA VAL A 32 0.26 -0.44 -8.01
C VAL A 32 1.49 -1.33 -7.98
N LEU A 33 1.72 -1.99 -6.85
CA LEU A 33 2.81 -2.94 -6.68
C LEU A 33 2.43 -4.29 -7.30
N ARG A 34 1.28 -4.84 -6.87
CA ARG A 34 0.74 -6.13 -7.33
C ARG A 34 -0.67 -6.36 -6.80
N GLU A 35 -1.38 -7.30 -7.41
CA GLU A 35 -2.55 -7.95 -6.80
C GLU A 35 -2.10 -9.17 -5.99
N ILE A 36 -2.70 -9.39 -4.83
CA ILE A 36 -2.43 -10.52 -3.94
C ILE A 36 -3.74 -11.13 -3.47
N ASP A 37 -3.81 -12.45 -3.33
CA ASP A 37 -4.99 -13.11 -2.75
C ASP A 37 -5.03 -12.86 -1.24
N LEU A 38 -6.23 -12.68 -0.68
CA LEU A 38 -6.40 -12.45 0.77
C LEU A 38 -5.77 -13.57 1.61
N SER A 39 -5.75 -14.80 1.09
CA SER A 39 -5.10 -15.98 1.71
C SER A 39 -3.61 -15.78 1.97
N ASP A 40 -2.89 -15.10 1.07
CA ASP A 40 -1.47 -14.84 1.23
C ASP A 40 -1.22 -13.71 2.24
N LEU A 41 -2.15 -12.74 2.31
CA LEU A 41 -2.11 -11.68 3.30
C LEU A 41 -2.34 -12.18 4.73
N HIS A 42 -3.06 -13.29 4.91
CA HIS A 42 -3.20 -13.95 6.23
C HIS A 42 -1.87 -14.35 6.88
N ASN A 43 -0.82 -14.57 6.08
CA ASN A 43 0.50 -14.91 6.61
C ASN A 43 1.34 -13.67 7.00
N ILE A 44 0.88 -12.47 6.63
CA ILE A 44 1.64 -11.21 6.78
C ILE A 44 0.95 -10.27 7.76
N LEU A 45 -0.38 -10.18 7.69
CA LEU A 45 -1.22 -9.30 8.49
C LEU A 45 -1.78 -10.03 9.71
N SER A 46 -2.06 -9.29 10.77
CA SER A 46 -2.81 -9.82 11.90
C SER A 46 -4.27 -10.08 11.52
N ASN A 47 -4.96 -10.94 12.28
CA ASN A 47 -6.40 -11.19 12.09
C ASN A 47 -7.23 -9.89 12.22
N GLU A 48 -6.78 -8.94 13.04
CA GLU A 48 -7.44 -7.65 13.22
C GLU A 48 -7.29 -6.78 11.96
N GLU A 49 -6.08 -6.69 11.42
CA GLU A 49 -5.79 -5.94 10.18
C GLU A 49 -6.55 -6.48 8.97
N LEU A 50 -6.66 -7.80 8.85
CA LEU A 50 -7.46 -8.43 7.82
C LEU A 50 -8.95 -8.15 8.00
N SER A 51 -9.43 -8.18 9.24
CA SER A 51 -10.81 -7.83 9.54
C SER A 51 -11.12 -6.39 9.15
N ILE A 52 -10.18 -5.46 9.40
CA ILE A 52 -10.29 -4.06 8.96
C ILE A 52 -10.30 -3.98 7.44
N LEU A 53 -9.35 -4.64 6.76
CA LEU A 53 -9.29 -4.65 5.28
C LEU A 53 -10.58 -5.16 4.66
N ILE A 54 -11.17 -6.22 5.21
CA ILE A 54 -12.43 -6.83 4.75
C ILE A 54 -13.61 -5.91 5.04
N ARG A 55 -13.67 -5.31 6.23
CA ARG A 55 -14.81 -4.49 6.67
C ARG A 55 -14.83 -3.11 6.01
N GLU A 56 -13.68 -2.44 5.96
CA GLU A 56 -13.54 -1.07 5.45
C GLU A 56 -13.21 -1.07 3.95
N GLY A 57 -12.82 -2.22 3.37
CA GLY A 57 -12.39 -2.35 1.97
C GLY A 57 -10.98 -1.81 1.70
N GLU A 58 -10.34 -1.23 2.71
CA GLU A 58 -8.98 -0.70 2.63
C GLU A 58 -8.22 -0.80 3.95
N LEU A 59 -6.89 -0.87 3.86
CA LEU A 59 -5.98 -0.87 5.01
C LEU A 59 -4.70 -0.13 4.65
N ILE A 60 -4.21 0.69 5.57
CA ILE A 60 -2.92 1.38 5.44
C ILE A 60 -1.91 0.69 6.35
N ILE A 61 -0.77 0.29 5.77
CA ILE A 61 0.35 -0.32 6.49
C ILE A 61 1.51 0.67 6.48
N THR A 62 1.88 1.15 7.66
CA THR A 62 3.06 2.00 7.88
C THR A 62 4.19 1.26 8.60
N ASP A 63 3.95 0.01 8.99
CA ASP A 63 4.93 -0.82 9.69
C ASP A 63 6.08 -1.23 8.74
N PRO A 64 7.34 -0.87 9.04
CA PRO A 64 8.45 -1.11 8.13
C PRO A 64 8.76 -2.60 7.93
N GLU A 65 8.55 -3.46 8.93
CA GLU A 65 8.78 -4.90 8.79
C GLU A 65 7.75 -5.51 7.83
N LYS A 66 6.49 -5.11 7.94
CA LYS A 66 5.42 -5.56 7.03
C LYS A 66 5.63 -5.02 5.62
N ILE A 67 6.03 -3.76 5.49
CA ILE A 67 6.35 -3.16 4.19
C ILE A 67 7.49 -3.94 3.53
N GLN A 68 8.56 -4.25 4.25
CA GLN A 68 9.68 -5.02 3.73
C GLN A 68 9.26 -6.43 3.33
N ARG A 69 8.42 -7.11 4.13
CA ARG A 69 7.90 -8.45 3.80
C ARG A 69 7.03 -8.46 2.54
N ILE A 70 6.26 -7.40 2.31
CA ILE A 70 5.36 -7.31 1.16
C ILE A 70 6.11 -6.87 -0.10
N THR A 71 7.09 -5.98 0.03
CA THR A 71 7.77 -5.34 -1.10
C THR A 71 9.13 -5.94 -1.43
N CYS A 72 9.72 -6.70 -0.50
CA CYS A 72 11.11 -7.14 -0.50
C CYS A 72 12.14 -5.98 -0.58
N ILE A 73 11.72 -4.76 -0.27
CA ILE A 73 12.55 -3.54 -0.28
C ILE A 73 12.70 -3.06 1.15
N SER A 74 13.90 -2.66 1.55
CA SER A 74 14.09 -1.96 2.83
C SER A 74 13.39 -0.60 2.76
N PRO A 75 12.31 -0.37 3.53
CA PRO A 75 11.60 0.89 3.47
C PRO A 75 12.51 2.02 3.95
N SER A 76 12.57 3.12 3.20
CA SER A 76 13.03 4.39 3.75
C SER A 76 11.98 4.92 4.74
N GLU A 77 12.31 5.88 5.60
CA GLU A 77 11.39 6.44 6.63
C GLU A 77 10.12 7.11 6.05
N GLU A 78 9.96 7.13 4.73
CA GLU A 78 8.98 7.94 4.02
C GLU A 78 8.08 7.10 3.10
N VAL A 79 7.75 5.86 3.47
CA VAL A 79 6.89 4.98 2.65
C VAL A 79 5.78 4.30 3.45
N TYR A 80 4.66 4.03 2.79
CA TYR A 80 3.56 3.25 3.34
C TYR A 80 2.92 2.39 2.23
N LEU A 81 2.22 1.32 2.62
CA LEU A 81 1.41 0.54 1.69
C LEU A 81 -0.07 0.83 1.92
N ARG A 82 -0.84 0.90 0.85
CA ARG A 82 -2.30 0.88 0.90
C ARG A 82 -2.79 -0.39 0.24
N LEU A 83 -3.57 -1.17 0.96
CA LEU A 83 -4.25 -2.36 0.46
C LEU A 83 -5.69 -1.99 0.19
N LYS A 84 -6.24 -2.48 -0.93
CA LYS A 84 -7.64 -2.26 -1.29
C LYS A 84 -8.25 -3.53 -1.85
N ILE A 85 -9.39 -3.95 -1.33
CA ILE A 85 -10.12 -5.12 -1.84
C ILE A 85 -10.72 -4.81 -3.22
N LYS A 86 -10.73 -5.82 -4.09
CA LYS A 86 -11.29 -5.77 -5.44
C LYS A 86 -12.66 -6.43 -5.50
#